data_AF-A0A961LC89-F1
#
_entry.id   AF-A0A961LC89-F1
#
_cell.length_a   1.000
_cell.length_b   1.000
_cell.length_c   1.000
_cell.angle_alpha   90.00
_cell.angle_beta   90.00
_cell.angle_gamma   90.00
#
_symmetry.space_group_name_H-M   'P 1'
#
loop_
_entity.id
_entity.type
_entity.pdbx_description
1 polymer ?
#
loop_
_entity_poly.entity_id
_entity_poly.type
_entity_poly.pdbx_seq_one_letter_code
_entity_poly.pdbx_strand_id
1 'polypeptide(L)'
;VRAEVGAKYDAERMRKRDVILSILLEEAAEGRLYTINQFAEAFENKGGLGGKDTIRDRIAVQATKGAIKFIRDGAPYGLGPSRSRFGYLCVEGMVMPTDGEDVDPATGEVTPASIAVLPTHYKSPQTGALLEVENPQVWVYPEGERP
;
A
#
# COMPACT_ATOMS: atom_id res chain seq x y z
N VAL A 1 -5.76 -24.17 19.58
CA VAL A 1 -4.81 -24.54 18.51
C VAL A 1 -4.91 -23.67 17.24
N ARG A 2 -5.97 -22.87 17.01
CA ARG A 2 -6.08 -21.98 15.83
C ARG A 2 -5.38 -20.61 15.93
N ALA A 3 -5.16 -20.07 17.14
CA ALA A 3 -4.61 -18.72 17.32
C ALA A 3 -3.07 -18.65 17.17
N GLU A 4 -2.32 -19.62 17.71
CA GLU A 4 -0.85 -19.63 17.63
C GLU A 4 -0.31 -19.88 16.22
N VAL A 5 -1.05 -20.62 15.40
CA VAL A 5 -0.68 -20.87 14.00
C VAL A 5 -0.85 -19.59 13.17
N GLY A 6 -1.94 -18.83 13.40
CA GLY A 6 -2.16 -17.51 12.78
C GLY A 6 -1.09 -16.50 13.16
N ALA A 7 -0.76 -16.39 14.46
CA ALA A 7 0.28 -15.47 14.93
C ALA A 7 1.68 -15.80 14.38
N LYS A 8 2.01 -17.08 14.18
CA LYS A 8 3.28 -17.50 13.57
C LYS A 8 3.32 -17.19 12.07
N TYR A 9 2.22 -17.39 11.35
CA TYR A 9 2.12 -17.01 9.93
C TYR A 9 2.13 -15.48 9.75
N ASP A 10 1.50 -14.71 10.63
CA ASP A 10 1.56 -13.24 10.61
C ASP A 10 2.97 -12.73 10.94
N ALA A 11 3.66 -13.34 11.90
CA ALA A 11 5.06 -13.02 12.22
C ALA A 11 6.01 -13.39 11.07
N GLU A 12 5.77 -14.50 10.35
CA GLU A 12 6.53 -14.85 9.15
C GLU A 12 6.20 -13.95 7.95
N ARG A 13 4.93 -13.52 7.82
CA ARG A 13 4.48 -12.57 6.80
C ARG A 13 5.07 -11.19 7.04
N MET A 14 5.11 -10.72 8.30
CA MET A 14 5.81 -9.50 8.69
C MET A 14 7.34 -9.60 8.50
N ARG A 15 7.95 -10.76 8.74
CA ARG A 15 9.40 -10.97 8.54
C ARG A 15 9.85 -10.98 7.08
N LYS A 16 8.96 -11.34 6.14
CA LYS A 16 9.27 -11.38 4.70
C LYS A 16 8.79 -10.14 3.94
N ARG A 17 7.94 -9.32 4.56
CA ARG A 17 7.40 -8.11 3.94
C ARG A 17 8.51 -7.07 3.78
N ASP A 18 8.71 -6.60 2.55
CA ASP A 18 9.66 -5.52 2.25
C ASP A 18 9.34 -4.31 3.14
N VAL A 19 10.37 -3.71 3.74
CA VAL A 19 10.21 -2.57 4.67
C VAL A 19 9.43 -1.41 4.04
N ILE A 20 9.51 -1.23 2.71
CA ILE A 20 8.72 -0.23 1.97
C ILE A 20 7.22 -0.49 2.13
N LEU A 21 6.77 -1.74 2.02
CA LEU A 21 5.36 -2.08 2.14
C LEU A 21 4.85 -1.83 3.55
N SER A 22 5.67 -2.12 4.57
CA SER A 22 5.33 -1.82 5.97
C SER A 22 5.19 -0.33 6.22
N ILE A 23 6.16 0.47 5.76
CA ILE A 23 6.10 1.92 5.90
C ILE A 23 4.87 2.49 5.18
N LEU A 24 4.56 2.03 3.96
CA LEU A 24 3.36 2.50 3.25
C LEU A 24 2.06 2.23 4.03
N LEU A 25 1.96 1.09 4.72
CA LEU A 25 0.79 0.78 5.55
C LEU A 25 0.71 1.66 6.79
N GLU A 26 1.84 1.85 7.49
CA GLU A 26 1.92 2.71 8.68
C GLU A 26 1.59 4.16 8.33
N GLU A 27 2.16 4.67 7.25
CA GLU A 27 1.94 6.03 6.78
C GLU A 27 0.50 6.29 6.34
N ALA A 28 -0.12 5.32 5.66
CA ALA A 28 -1.52 5.43 5.27
C ALA A 28 -2.45 5.42 6.49
N ALA A 29 -2.14 4.61 7.52
CA ALA A 29 -2.88 4.62 8.78
C ALA A 29 -2.77 5.98 9.51
N GLU A 30 -1.74 6.76 9.21
CA GLU A 30 -1.60 8.15 9.67
C GLU A 30 -2.12 9.20 8.64
N GLY A 31 -2.87 8.77 7.63
CA GLY A 31 -3.53 9.64 6.65
C GLY A 31 -2.62 10.14 5.52
N ARG A 32 -1.47 9.49 5.28
CA ARG A 32 -0.49 9.93 4.26
C ARG A 32 -0.33 8.91 3.14
N LEU A 33 -0.53 9.36 1.90
CA LEU A 33 -0.15 8.62 0.70
C LEU A 33 0.94 9.35 -0.07
N TYR A 34 1.78 8.57 -0.74
CA TYR A 34 2.96 9.09 -1.43
C TYR A 34 2.96 8.70 -2.91
N THR A 35 3.38 9.62 -3.77
CA THR A 35 3.94 9.24 -5.06
C THR A 35 5.33 8.61 -4.88
N ILE A 36 5.85 7.91 -5.91
CA ILE A 36 7.19 7.31 -5.89
C ILE A 36 8.27 8.33 -5.45
N ASN A 37 8.24 9.54 -6.01
CA ASN A 37 9.25 10.55 -5.71
C ASN A 37 9.10 11.11 -4.29
N GLN A 38 7.88 11.39 -3.84
CA GLN A 38 7.65 11.87 -2.48
C GLN A 38 8.07 10.83 -1.44
N PHE A 39 7.79 9.54 -1.69
CA PHE A 39 8.23 8.46 -0.80
C PHE A 39 9.76 8.38 -0.75
N ALA A 40 10.42 8.36 -1.90
CA ALA A 40 11.89 8.33 -1.96
C ALA A 40 12.52 9.54 -1.24
N GLU A 41 11.92 10.72 -1.35
CA GLU A 41 12.39 11.94 -0.68
C GLU A 41 12.15 11.93 0.83
N ALA A 42 10.98 11.48 1.27
CA ALA A 42 10.63 11.45 2.68
C ALA A 42 11.45 10.41 3.47
N PHE A 43 11.84 9.30 2.82
CA PHE A 43 12.44 8.13 3.45
C PHE A 43 13.89 7.85 3.05
N GLU A 44 14.53 8.73 2.28
CA GLU A 44 15.95 8.62 1.98
C GLU A 44 16.80 8.53 3.27
N ASN A 45 17.70 7.56 3.29
CA ASN A 45 18.62 7.27 4.41
C ASN A 45 17.91 6.94 5.75
N LYS A 46 16.62 6.56 5.71
CA LYS A 46 15.86 6.11 6.89
C LYS A 46 15.53 4.61 6.78
N GLY A 47 15.36 3.94 7.92
CA GLY A 47 14.82 2.57 7.97
C GLY A 47 15.56 1.52 7.13
N GLY A 48 16.85 1.72 6.83
CA GLY A 48 17.63 0.82 5.96
C GLY A 48 17.25 0.88 4.47
N LEU A 49 16.60 1.95 4.02
CA LEU A 49 16.13 2.10 2.65
C LEU A 49 17.20 2.56 1.65
N GLY A 50 18.28 3.17 2.13
CA GLY A 50 19.35 3.71 1.30
C GLY A 50 18.97 5.04 0.63
N GLY A 51 19.66 5.36 -0.46
CA GLY A 51 19.45 6.59 -1.24
C GLY A 51 18.14 6.59 -2.04
N LYS A 52 17.72 7.75 -2.54
CA LYS A 52 16.49 7.89 -3.35
C LYS A 52 16.41 6.90 -4.50
N ASP A 53 17.49 6.70 -5.25
CA ASP A 53 17.47 5.81 -6.42
C ASP A 53 17.30 4.35 -6.03
N THR A 54 17.97 3.90 -4.95
CA THR A 54 17.74 2.57 -4.37
C THR A 54 16.28 2.36 -3.97
N ILE A 55 15.64 3.38 -3.40
CA ILE A 55 14.22 3.31 -3.02
C ILE A 55 13.33 3.19 -4.26
N ARG A 56 13.57 4.02 -5.29
CA ARG A 56 12.81 3.97 -6.54
C ARG A 56 12.93 2.61 -7.23
N ASP A 57 14.12 2.03 -7.26
CA ASP A 57 14.37 0.72 -7.85
C ASP A 57 13.62 -0.39 -7.10
N ARG A 58 13.67 -0.36 -5.76
CA ARG A 58 12.94 -1.33 -4.93
C ARG A 58 11.42 -1.21 -5.13
N ILE A 59 10.87 0.00 -5.17
CA ILE A 59 9.46 0.23 -5.52
C ILE A 59 9.15 -0.33 -6.90
N ALA A 60 10.02 -0.09 -7.89
CA ALA A 60 9.81 -0.56 -9.26
C ALA A 60 9.77 -2.10 -9.33
N VAL A 61 10.61 -2.80 -8.55
CA VAL A 61 10.58 -4.26 -8.41
C VAL A 61 9.27 -4.71 -7.77
N GLN A 62 8.88 -4.13 -6.63
CA GLN A 62 7.63 -4.50 -5.95
C GLN A 62 6.38 -4.23 -6.81
N ALA A 63 6.40 -3.18 -7.64
CA ALA A 63 5.35 -2.90 -8.59
C ALA A 63 5.28 -3.93 -9.72
N THR A 64 6.44 -4.38 -10.24
CA THR A 64 6.51 -5.48 -11.22
C THR A 64 5.98 -6.78 -10.62
N LYS A 65 6.22 -7.04 -9.33
CA LYS A 65 5.68 -8.21 -8.61
C LYS A 65 4.20 -8.09 -8.23
N GLY A 66 3.58 -6.93 -8.47
CA GLY A 66 2.19 -6.65 -8.07
C GLY A 66 1.97 -6.41 -6.58
N ALA A 67 3.02 -6.39 -5.76
CA ALA A 67 2.94 -6.04 -4.34
C ALA A 67 2.66 -4.55 -4.14
N ILE A 68 3.09 -3.70 -5.09
CA ILE A 68 2.70 -2.30 -5.18
C ILE A 68 1.83 -2.10 -6.43
N LYS A 69 0.69 -1.43 -6.23
CA LYS A 69 -0.20 -0.91 -7.27
C LYS A 69 -0.34 0.60 -7.10
N PHE A 70 -1.23 1.22 -7.86
CA PHE A 70 -1.30 2.67 -7.94
C PHE A 70 -2.72 3.24 -7.93
N ILE A 71 -2.81 4.46 -7.41
CA ILE A 71 -4.03 5.26 -7.32
C ILE A 71 -3.83 6.50 -8.18
N ARG A 72 -4.66 6.65 -9.21
CA ARG A 72 -4.63 7.81 -10.09
C ARG A 72 -5.49 8.95 -9.56
N ASP A 73 -6.59 8.63 -8.88
CA ASP A 73 -7.46 9.60 -8.24
C ASP A 73 -7.32 9.57 -6.72
N GLY A 74 -6.70 10.61 -6.16
CA GLY A 74 -6.52 10.77 -4.73
C GLY A 74 -7.72 11.40 -4.01
N ALA A 75 -8.72 11.90 -4.74
CA ALA A 75 -9.82 12.66 -4.18
C ALA A 75 -10.62 11.91 -3.08
N PRO A 76 -10.91 10.59 -3.21
CA PRO A 76 -11.57 9.83 -2.15
C PRO A 76 -10.81 9.81 -0.81
N TYR A 77 -9.52 10.11 -0.86
CA TYR A 77 -8.60 10.07 0.27
C TYR A 77 -8.22 11.49 0.74
N GLY A 78 -8.94 12.52 0.30
CA GLY A 78 -8.64 13.93 0.64
C GLY A 78 -7.39 14.49 -0.03
N LEU A 79 -6.86 13.81 -1.05
CA LEU A 79 -5.65 14.23 -1.77
C LEU A 79 -6.00 14.89 -3.10
N GLY A 80 -5.18 15.87 -3.48
CA GLY A 80 -5.28 16.49 -4.80
C GLY A 80 -4.87 15.57 -5.96
N PRO A 81 -5.06 16.01 -7.21
CA PRO A 81 -4.62 15.25 -8.37
C PRO A 81 -3.10 15.07 -8.38
N SER A 82 -2.64 13.86 -8.66
CA SER A 82 -1.21 13.58 -8.81
C SER A 82 -0.71 13.92 -10.21
N ARG A 83 0.45 14.60 -10.30
CA ARG A 83 1.18 14.82 -11.56
C ARG A 83 2.15 13.68 -11.90
N SER A 84 2.29 12.69 -11.00
CA SER A 84 3.13 11.51 -11.23
C SER A 84 2.52 10.63 -12.34
N ARG A 85 3.36 10.06 -13.21
CA ARG A 85 2.95 9.08 -14.22
C ARG A 85 2.09 7.96 -13.63
N PHE A 86 2.48 7.48 -12.45
CA PHE A 86 1.84 6.37 -11.77
C PHE A 86 0.77 6.82 -10.77
N GLY A 87 0.81 8.06 -10.29
CA GLY A 87 -0.02 8.49 -9.17
C GLY A 87 0.58 8.10 -7.81
N TYR A 88 -0.29 7.83 -6.84
CA TYR A 88 0.07 7.43 -5.48
C TYR A 88 0.30 5.92 -5.38
N LEU A 89 1.18 5.52 -4.47
CA LEU A 89 1.50 4.14 -4.14
C LEU A 89 0.34 3.51 -3.36
N CYS A 90 0.03 2.26 -3.67
CA CYS A 90 -0.97 1.46 -2.99
C CYS A 90 -0.43 0.06 -2.72
N VAL A 91 -0.69 -0.46 -1.53
CA VAL A 91 -0.37 -1.83 -1.14
C VAL A 91 -1.60 -2.54 -0.59
N GLU A 92 -1.60 -3.86 -0.58
CA GLU A 92 -2.71 -4.65 -0.06
C GLU A 92 -2.92 -4.39 1.45
N GLY A 93 -4.17 -4.20 1.87
CA GLY A 93 -4.54 -3.98 3.28
C GLY A 93 -4.35 -2.54 3.77
N MET A 94 -4.06 -1.60 2.87
CA MET A 94 -3.86 -0.20 3.22
C MET A 94 -5.20 0.48 3.55
N VAL A 95 -5.23 1.20 4.67
CA VAL A 95 -6.41 1.92 5.18
C VAL A 95 -5.99 3.33 5.57
N MET A 96 -6.90 4.30 5.43
CA MET A 96 -6.69 5.66 5.93
C MET A 96 -7.76 6.07 6.93
N PRO A 97 -7.42 6.87 7.95
CA PRO A 97 -8.39 7.49 8.82
C PRO A 97 -9.29 8.46 8.04
N THR A 98 -10.51 8.62 8.52
CA THR A 98 -11.49 9.60 8.06
C THR A 98 -11.97 10.41 9.25
N ASP A 99 -12.63 11.56 9.01
CA ASP A 99 -13.14 12.42 10.08
C ASP A 99 -14.37 11.85 10.83
N GLY A 100 -14.76 10.61 10.56
CA GLY A 100 -15.90 9.93 11.18
C GLY A 100 -15.52 9.03 12.36
N GLU A 101 -16.55 8.51 13.01
CA GLU A 101 -16.44 7.47 14.05
C GLU A 101 -17.22 6.23 13.61
N ASP A 102 -16.67 5.05 13.90
CA ASP A 102 -17.35 3.76 13.73
C ASP A 102 -17.65 3.17 15.11
N VAL A 103 -18.85 2.61 15.26
CA VAL A 103 -19.35 2.10 16.55
C VAL A 103 -19.59 0.61 16.40
N ASP A 104 -18.84 -0.18 17.17
CA ASP A 104 -19.04 -1.64 17.20
C ASP A 104 -20.43 -1.95 17.76
N PRO A 105 -21.32 -2.60 16.97
CA PRO A 105 -22.71 -2.84 17.38
C PRO A 105 -22.84 -3.88 18.50
N ALA A 106 -21.82 -4.70 18.76
CA ALA A 106 -21.81 -5.71 19.80
C ALA A 106 -21.19 -5.21 21.11
N THR A 107 -20.16 -4.37 21.05
CA THR A 107 -19.43 -3.88 22.23
C THR A 107 -19.76 -2.44 22.61
N GLY A 108 -20.25 -1.63 21.66
CA GLY A 108 -20.43 -0.19 21.79
C GLY A 108 -19.12 0.61 21.76
N GLU A 109 -18.00 -0.02 21.41
CA GLU A 109 -16.70 0.66 21.29
C GLU A 109 -16.72 1.63 20.11
N VAL A 110 -16.31 2.87 20.37
CA VAL A 110 -16.20 3.92 19.35
C VAL A 110 -14.74 4.00 18.89
N THR A 111 -14.53 3.81 17.60
CA THR A 111 -13.20 3.88 16.97
C THR A 111 -13.19 4.92 15.85
N PRO A 112 -12.04 5.52 15.51
CA PRO A 112 -11.95 6.38 14.34
C PRO A 112 -12.35 5.60 13.08
N ALA A 113 -13.28 6.14 12.30
CA ALA A 113 -13.68 5.52 11.04
C ALA A 113 -12.51 5.52 10.06
N SER A 114 -12.38 4.45 9.28
CA SER A 114 -11.33 4.33 8.27
C SER A 114 -11.92 3.91 6.92
N ILE A 115 -11.21 4.26 5.85
CA ILE A 115 -11.53 3.88 4.48
C ILE A 115 -10.41 3.02 3.90
N ALA A 116 -10.78 1.94 3.21
CA ALA A 116 -9.83 1.11 2.48
C ALA A 116 -9.24 1.89 1.30
N VAL A 117 -7.92 1.82 1.15
CA VAL A 117 -7.23 2.42 0.02
C VAL A 117 -7.08 1.39 -1.09
N LEU A 118 -7.82 1.60 -2.18
CA LEU A 118 -7.95 0.64 -3.25
C LEU A 118 -7.16 1.05 -4.50
N PRO A 119 -6.50 0.10 -5.19
CA PRO A 119 -5.74 0.38 -6.37
C PRO A 119 -6.67 0.63 -7.57
N THR A 120 -6.34 1.64 -8.35
CA THR A 120 -6.99 1.90 -9.64
C THR A 120 -6.22 1.29 -10.80
N HIS A 121 -4.90 1.15 -10.65
CA HIS A 121 -4.01 0.71 -11.71
C HIS A 121 -2.89 -0.18 -11.17
N TYR A 122 -2.30 -1.01 -12.03
CA TYR A 122 -1.12 -1.80 -11.76
C TYR A 122 -0.10 -1.68 -12.90
N LYS A 123 1.17 -1.98 -12.59
CA LYS A 123 2.22 -2.06 -13.62
C LYS A 123 2.23 -3.46 -14.23
N SER A 124 2.08 -3.55 -15.54
CA SER A 124 2.26 -4.80 -16.28
C SER A 124 3.70 -5.31 -16.10
N PRO A 125 3.90 -6.56 -15.64
CA PRO A 125 5.24 -7.12 -15.44
C PRO A 125 6.03 -7.26 -16.75
N GLN A 126 5.33 -7.54 -17.85
CA GLN A 126 5.93 -7.80 -19.16
C GLN A 126 6.29 -6.52 -19.91
N THR A 127 5.44 -5.49 -19.83
CA THR A 127 5.58 -4.29 -20.67
C THR A 127 5.93 -3.03 -19.87
N GLY A 128 5.79 -3.06 -18.55
CA GLY A 128 5.89 -1.86 -17.71
C GLY A 128 4.77 -0.84 -17.96
N ALA A 129 3.75 -1.19 -18.76
CA ALA A 129 2.58 -0.35 -18.98
C ALA A 129 1.76 -0.21 -17.69
N LEU A 130 1.12 0.94 -17.53
CA LEU A 130 0.17 1.18 -16.45
C LEU A 130 -1.21 0.78 -16.94
N LEU A 131 -1.81 -0.23 -16.34
CA LEU A 131 -3.09 -0.82 -16.74
C LEU A 131 -4.10 -0.68 -15.61
N GLU A 132 -5.37 -0.52 -15.94
CA GLU A 132 -6.46 -0.44 -14.96
C GLU A 132 -6.67 -1.78 -14.25
N VAL A 133 -7.07 -1.72 -12.98
CA VAL A 133 -7.48 -2.89 -12.22
C VAL A 133 -8.96 -3.17 -12.52
N GLU A 134 -9.28 -4.40 -12.90
CA GLU A 134 -10.66 -4.81 -13.21
C GLU A 134 -11.58 -4.76 -11.98
N ASN A 135 -11.10 -5.22 -10.83
CA ASN A 135 -11.83 -5.16 -9.56
C ASN A 135 -10.89 -4.72 -8.42
N PRO A 136 -10.98 -3.45 -7.96
CA PRO A 136 -10.13 -2.92 -6.89
C PRO A 136 -10.21 -3.65 -5.55
N GLN A 137 -11.31 -4.37 -5.29
CA GLN A 137 -11.52 -5.14 -4.06
C GLN A 137 -10.74 -6.47 -4.03
N VAL A 138 -10.24 -6.92 -5.18
CA VAL A 138 -9.54 -8.20 -5.30
C VAL A 138 -8.09 -7.96 -5.69
N TRP A 139 -7.16 -8.27 -4.79
CA TRP A 139 -5.74 -8.10 -5.06
C TRP A 139 -5.16 -9.28 -5.85
N VAL A 140 -5.08 -9.12 -7.17
CA VAL A 140 -4.45 -10.12 -8.05
C VAL A 140 -2.94 -9.87 -8.16
N TYR A 141 -2.15 -10.93 -8.01
CA TYR A 141 -0.71 -10.97 -8.27
C TYR A 141 -0.40 -11.54 -9.65
N PRO A 142 0.69 -11.12 -10.31
CA PRO A 142 1.20 -11.78 -11.51
C PRO A 142 1.44 -13.28 -11.31
N GLU A 143 1.37 -14.05 -12.40
CA GLU A 143 1.65 -15.48 -12.37
C GLU A 143 3.07 -15.75 -11.82
N GLY A 144 3.17 -16.66 -10.85
CA GLY A 144 4.44 -17.01 -10.19
C GLY A 144 4.82 -16.11 -9.00
N GLU A 145 4.13 -14.97 -8.80
CA GLU A 145 4.31 -14.11 -7.63
C GLU A 145 3.33 -14.47 -6.52
N ARG A 146 3.72 -14.22 -5.26
CA ARG A 146 2.90 -14.45 -4.06
C ARG A 146 3.04 -13.29 -3.07
N PRO A 147 2.05 -13.06 -2.20
CA PRO A 147 2.12 -12.07 -1.11
C PRO A 147 3.32 -12.26 -0.18
#